data_AF-A0A6H0S0E9-F1
#
_entry.id   AF-A0A6H0S0E9-F1
#
_cell.length_a   1.000
_cell.length_b   1.000
_cell.length_c   1.000
_cell.angle_alpha   90.00
_cell.angle_beta   90.00
_cell.angle_gamma   90.00
#
_symmetry.space_group_name_H-M   'P 1'
#
loop_
_entity.id
_entity.type
_entity.pdbx_description
1 polymer ?
#
loop_
_entity_poly.entity_id
_entity_poly.type
_entity_poly.pdbx_seq_one_letter_code
_entity_poly.pdbx_strand_id
1 'polypeptide(L)'
;MTSGIGRTLWPARATNSQICSASRRQTTPVTEWMSQAVNDVYRQWLDLPPDWTTPQRDRYLSEVTGRLDRMAAQMADDLAASSIQEWTRRHGQHPDYQMTVKLRQTALQNAREIVVRQELYDQIEEPPEQTVDFDPPLHQPLPPSQVPWNLRWNDVRYRSEPGEQVEALTEMVWPAPNFSVMFRIKAAYLLSALLEDQLPVPDGPQHPLASDLAPLVYEDLRVDGYPVE
;
A
#
# COMPACT_ATOMS: atom_id res chain seq x y z
N MET A 1 -4.44 90.60 -41.28
CA MET A 1 -5.43 89.75 -41.98
C MET A 1 -5.34 88.37 -41.33
N THR A 2 -6.31 87.88 -40.53
CA THR A 2 -7.55 87.14 -40.92
C THR A 2 -7.29 86.05 -41.99
N SER A 3 -7.74 84.79 -41.87
CA SER A 3 -8.48 84.03 -40.83
C SER A 3 -8.46 82.51 -41.14
N GLY A 4 -8.82 81.63 -40.18
CA GLY A 4 -9.03 80.17 -40.37
C GLY A 4 -8.35 79.33 -39.27
N ILE A 5 -9.02 78.75 -38.25
CA ILE A 5 -10.14 77.77 -38.22
C ILE A 5 -9.71 76.43 -38.85
N GLY A 6 -9.78 75.25 -38.22
CA GLY A 6 -10.20 74.82 -36.87
C GLY A 6 -9.50 73.48 -36.50
N ARG A 7 -9.52 72.97 -35.26
CA ARG A 7 -10.60 72.17 -34.64
C ARG A 7 -11.14 71.06 -35.56
N THR A 8 -11.33 69.78 -35.19
CA THR A 8 -11.15 68.99 -33.94
C THR A 8 -11.55 67.55 -34.26
N LEU A 9 -10.83 66.52 -33.79
CA LEU A 9 -11.42 65.19 -33.47
C LEU A 9 -10.68 64.52 -32.29
N TRP A 10 -11.26 64.70 -31.10
CA TRP A 10 -11.23 63.86 -29.88
C TRP A 10 -12.73 63.59 -29.54
N PRO A 11 -13.15 62.75 -28.56
CA PRO A 11 -12.43 61.87 -27.61
C PRO A 11 -12.55 60.38 -28.06
N ALA A 12 -12.48 59.28 -27.28
CA ALA A 12 -12.37 58.97 -25.84
C ALA A 12 -11.48 57.71 -25.68
N ARG A 13 -10.84 57.35 -24.55
CA ARG A 13 -11.06 57.47 -23.07
C ARG A 13 -11.90 56.36 -22.41
N ALA A 14 -11.21 55.29 -22.01
CA ALA A 14 -11.48 54.45 -20.83
C ALA A 14 -10.14 53.76 -20.42
N THR A 15 -9.33 54.36 -19.54
CA THR A 15 -9.26 54.15 -18.07
C THR A 15 -8.51 52.89 -17.60
N ASN A 16 -7.35 53.13 -16.98
CA ASN A 16 -6.73 52.47 -15.81
C ASN A 16 -6.68 50.93 -15.69
N SER A 17 -5.46 50.40 -15.69
CA SER A 17 -4.83 49.79 -14.48
C SER A 17 -3.36 49.45 -14.84
N GLN A 18 -2.35 50.13 -14.29
CA GLN A 18 -1.79 49.89 -12.96
C GLN A 18 -1.61 48.41 -12.59
N ILE A 19 -0.37 47.96 -12.74
CA ILE A 19 0.41 47.16 -11.78
C ILE A 19 -0.42 46.31 -10.82
N CYS A 20 -0.34 45.00 -10.99
CA CYS A 20 -0.16 44.08 -9.87
C CYS A 20 0.50 42.79 -10.35
N SER A 21 1.80 42.65 -10.09
CA SER A 21 2.44 41.36 -9.94
C SER A 21 1.87 40.66 -8.70
N ALA A 22 0.64 40.20 -8.81
CA ALA A 22 0.02 39.35 -7.82
C ALA A 22 0.12 37.92 -8.33
N SER A 23 1.29 37.30 -8.08
CA SER A 23 1.31 35.87 -7.79
C SER A 23 0.44 35.67 -6.55
N ARG A 24 -0.87 35.56 -6.78
CA ARG A 24 -1.77 34.97 -5.80
C ARG A 24 -1.25 33.55 -5.62
N ARG A 25 -0.39 33.37 -4.61
CA ARG A 25 -0.39 32.12 -3.86
C ARG A 25 -1.85 31.94 -3.50
N GLN A 26 -2.52 31.05 -4.23
CA GLN A 26 -3.72 30.46 -3.69
C GLN A 26 -3.20 29.78 -2.43
N THR A 27 -3.45 30.40 -1.27
CA THR A 27 -3.51 29.67 -0.02
C THR A 27 -4.67 28.72 -0.20
N THR A 28 -4.37 27.59 -0.87
CA THR A 28 -5.22 26.41 -0.88
C THR A 28 -5.56 26.19 0.59
N PRO A 29 -6.84 26.32 1.00
CA PRO A 29 -7.19 26.10 2.38
C PRO A 29 -6.70 24.70 2.73
N VAL A 30 -6.07 24.57 3.91
CA VAL A 30 -5.56 23.29 4.40
C VAL A 30 -6.65 22.25 4.21
N THR A 31 -6.34 21.25 3.40
CA THR A 31 -7.34 20.34 2.89
C THR A 31 -7.74 19.42 4.03
N GLU A 32 -9.03 19.30 4.29
CA GLU A 32 -9.57 18.42 5.34
C GLU A 32 -8.99 17.00 5.28
N TRP A 33 -8.83 16.46 4.07
CA TRP A 33 -8.15 15.19 3.78
C TRP A 33 -6.68 15.15 4.25
N MET A 34 -5.90 16.21 3.99
CA MET A 34 -4.47 16.26 4.37
C MET A 34 -4.35 16.39 5.89
N SER A 35 -5.20 17.19 6.53
CA SER A 35 -5.23 17.27 8.00
C SER A 35 -5.64 15.95 8.63
N GLN A 36 -6.59 15.22 8.03
CA GLN A 36 -6.99 13.90 8.51
C GLN A 36 -5.81 12.92 8.43
N ALA A 37 -5.16 12.81 7.26
CA ALA A 37 -4.02 11.92 7.06
C ALA A 37 -2.84 12.23 8.01
N VAL A 38 -2.54 13.52 8.25
CA VAL A 38 -1.51 13.93 9.23
C VAL A 38 -1.91 13.54 10.65
N ASN A 39 -3.15 13.83 11.08
CA ASN A 39 -3.62 13.46 12.41
C ASN A 39 -3.59 11.94 12.64
N ASP A 40 -4.00 11.14 11.66
CA ASP A 40 -4.06 9.68 11.79
C ASP A 40 -2.64 9.08 11.92
N VAL A 41 -1.66 9.51 11.11
CA VAL A 41 -0.28 8.99 11.22
C VAL A 41 0.39 9.42 12.54
N TYR A 42 0.25 10.69 12.95
CA TYR A 42 0.78 11.17 14.24
C TYR A 42 0.04 10.65 15.48
N ARG A 43 -1.13 10.03 15.30
CA ARG A 43 -1.85 9.38 16.40
C ARG A 43 -1.52 7.89 16.51
N GLN A 44 -1.21 7.24 15.39
CA GLN A 44 -1.05 5.79 15.33
C GLN A 44 0.42 5.32 15.28
N TRP A 45 1.33 6.12 14.73
CA TRP A 45 2.70 5.69 14.41
C TRP A 45 3.81 6.65 14.85
N LEU A 46 3.57 7.97 14.89
CA LEU A 46 4.58 8.97 15.25
C LEU A 46 4.23 9.66 16.58
N ASP A 47 4.78 9.16 17.68
CA ASP A 47 4.53 9.72 19.02
C ASP A 47 4.96 11.20 19.13
N LEU A 48 3.99 12.07 19.40
CA LEU A 48 4.25 13.47 19.75
C LEU A 48 4.78 13.56 21.20
N PRO A 49 5.72 14.47 21.51
CA PRO A 49 6.27 14.60 22.85
C PRO A 49 5.18 14.78 23.92
N PRO A 50 5.18 13.97 25.00
CA PRO A 50 4.09 13.95 25.98
C PRO A 50 3.94 15.30 26.70
N ASP A 51 5.05 16.02 26.87
CA ASP A 51 5.13 17.33 27.53
C ASP A 51 4.46 18.47 26.71
N TRP A 52 4.12 18.25 25.44
CA TRP A 52 3.44 19.25 24.63
C TRP A 52 1.97 19.40 25.05
N THR A 53 1.54 20.62 25.28
CA THR A 53 0.12 20.96 25.50
C THR A 53 -0.69 20.79 24.21
N THR A 54 -2.00 20.56 24.31
CA THR A 54 -2.90 20.40 23.14
C THR A 54 -2.73 21.53 22.10
N PRO A 55 -2.70 22.84 22.48
CA PRO A 55 -2.52 23.91 21.49
C PRO A 55 -1.15 23.89 20.77
N GLN A 56 -0.11 23.32 21.39
CA GLN A 56 1.19 23.14 20.73
C GLN A 56 1.16 22.00 19.72
N ARG A 57 0.48 20.88 20.07
CA ARG A 57 0.25 19.75 19.15
C ARG A 57 -0.56 20.18 17.94
N ASP A 58 -1.72 20.82 18.16
CA ASP A 58 -2.61 21.29 17.09
C ASP A 58 -1.89 22.25 16.14
N ARG A 59 -1.08 23.17 16.70
CA ARG A 59 -0.26 24.09 15.91
C ARG A 59 0.78 23.36 15.07
N TYR A 60 1.53 22.43 15.66
CA TYR A 60 2.55 21.66 14.95
C TYR A 60 1.94 20.85 13.81
N LEU A 61 0.84 20.13 14.07
CA LEU A 61 0.14 19.35 13.05
C LEU A 61 -0.42 20.24 11.93
N SER A 62 -0.92 21.44 12.26
CA SER A 62 -1.33 22.44 11.25
C SER A 62 -0.16 22.94 10.39
N GLU A 63 1.01 23.18 10.99
CA GLU A 63 2.23 23.59 10.28
C GLU A 63 2.77 22.47 9.37
N VAL A 64 2.74 21.21 9.83
CA VAL A 64 3.06 20.01 9.01
C VAL A 64 2.06 19.88 7.85
N THR A 65 0.76 19.92 8.13
CA THR A 65 -0.28 19.80 7.11
C THR A 65 -0.14 20.87 6.02
N GLY A 66 0.10 22.13 6.43
CA GLY A 66 0.36 23.24 5.52
C GLY A 66 1.70 23.16 4.77
N ARG A 67 2.65 22.31 5.19
CA ARG A 67 3.85 21.96 4.41
C ARG A 67 3.48 20.94 3.33
N LEU A 68 2.85 19.83 3.70
CA LEU A 68 2.51 18.73 2.80
C LEU A 68 1.54 19.18 1.69
N ASP A 69 0.52 19.98 2.01
CA ASP A 69 -0.41 20.47 0.98
C ASP A 69 0.26 21.37 -0.07
N ARG A 70 1.33 22.10 0.30
CA ARG A 70 2.12 22.89 -0.67
C ARG A 70 2.97 22.00 -1.57
N MET A 71 3.56 20.94 -1.02
CA MET A 71 4.31 19.95 -1.78
C MET A 71 3.39 19.18 -2.75
N ALA A 72 2.22 18.77 -2.26
CA ALA A 72 1.19 18.12 -3.07
C ALA A 72 0.65 19.04 -4.17
N ALA A 73 0.42 20.32 -3.89
CA ALA A 73 -0.01 21.28 -4.92
C ALA A 73 1.05 21.46 -6.02
N GLN A 74 2.33 21.54 -5.67
CA GLN A 74 3.42 21.64 -6.66
C GLN A 74 3.52 20.38 -7.52
N MET A 75 3.51 19.19 -6.89
CA MET A 75 3.53 17.91 -7.61
C MET A 75 2.27 17.70 -8.48
N ALA A 76 1.12 18.24 -8.05
CA ALA A 76 -0.12 18.19 -8.81
C ALA A 76 -0.04 18.97 -10.14
N ASP A 77 0.65 20.11 -10.17
CA ASP A 77 0.85 20.89 -11.40
C ASP A 77 1.67 20.08 -12.44
N ASP A 78 2.74 19.41 -12.01
CA ASP A 78 3.58 18.55 -12.87
C ASP A 78 2.82 17.30 -13.38
N LEU A 79 2.08 16.63 -12.49
CA LEU A 79 1.23 15.48 -12.84
C LEU A 79 0.08 15.89 -13.77
N ALA A 80 -0.51 17.07 -13.58
CA ALA A 80 -1.57 17.59 -14.44
C ALA A 80 -1.05 17.94 -15.83
N ALA A 81 0.10 18.61 -15.92
CA ALA A 81 0.75 18.93 -17.20
C ALA A 81 1.04 17.65 -18.00
N SER A 82 1.61 16.64 -17.35
CA SER A 82 1.90 15.33 -17.94
C SER A 82 0.63 14.62 -18.41
N SER A 83 -0.43 14.64 -17.59
CA SER A 83 -1.73 14.02 -17.92
C SER A 83 -2.44 14.71 -19.09
N ILE A 84 -2.34 16.04 -19.20
CA ILE A 84 -2.89 16.83 -20.33
C ILE A 84 -2.11 16.55 -21.62
N GLN A 85 -0.78 16.48 -21.55
CA GLN A 85 0.07 16.13 -22.69
C GLN A 85 -0.25 14.73 -23.22
N GLU A 86 -0.37 13.75 -22.33
CA GLU A 86 -0.70 12.37 -22.68
C GLU A 86 -2.11 12.23 -23.24
N TRP A 87 -3.11 12.95 -22.69
CA TRP A 87 -4.44 13.02 -23.28
C TRP A 87 -4.39 13.55 -24.72
N THR A 88 -3.66 14.65 -24.93
CA THR A 88 -3.51 15.30 -26.23
C THR A 88 -2.83 14.37 -27.24
N ARG A 89 -1.80 13.64 -26.82
CA ARG A 89 -1.11 12.64 -27.65
C ARG A 89 -2.03 11.51 -28.11
N ARG A 90 -2.95 11.05 -27.25
CA ARG A 90 -3.91 9.96 -27.57
C ARG A 90 -5.06 10.42 -28.46
N HIS A 91 -5.59 11.62 -28.26
CA HIS A 91 -6.81 12.09 -28.92
C HIS A 91 -6.56 13.08 -30.07
N GLY A 92 -5.32 13.51 -30.30
CA GLY A 92 -4.95 14.47 -31.34
C GLY A 92 -5.39 15.92 -31.08
N GLN A 93 -6.03 16.18 -29.94
CA GLN A 93 -6.56 17.49 -29.56
C GLN A 93 -6.41 17.75 -28.06
N HIS A 94 -6.30 19.03 -27.67
CA HIS A 94 -6.25 19.42 -26.27
C HIS A 94 -7.55 19.00 -25.55
N PRO A 95 -7.51 18.55 -24.27
CA PRO A 95 -8.72 18.34 -23.49
C PRO A 95 -9.56 19.63 -23.42
N ASP A 96 -10.89 19.48 -23.41
CA ASP A 96 -11.80 20.58 -23.14
C ASP A 96 -11.67 21.07 -21.68
N TYR A 97 -12.42 22.11 -21.31
CA TYR A 97 -12.36 22.68 -19.97
C TYR A 97 -12.76 21.68 -18.87
N GLN A 98 -13.84 20.90 -19.06
CA GLN A 98 -14.31 19.95 -18.05
C GLN A 98 -13.29 18.82 -17.87
N MET A 99 -12.76 18.29 -18.96
CA MET A 99 -11.72 17.26 -18.92
C MET A 99 -10.42 17.80 -18.31
N THR A 100 -10.03 19.05 -18.61
CA THR A 100 -8.85 19.70 -18.01
C THR A 100 -9.00 19.86 -16.49
N VAL A 101 -10.19 20.24 -16.01
CA VAL A 101 -10.49 20.30 -14.56
C VAL A 101 -10.40 18.92 -13.93
N LYS A 102 -10.99 17.89 -14.56
CA LYS A 102 -10.92 16.50 -14.08
C LYS A 102 -9.48 16.00 -13.97
N LEU A 103 -8.66 16.20 -15.01
CA LEU A 103 -7.24 15.80 -15.01
C LEU A 103 -6.46 16.48 -13.88
N ARG A 104 -6.71 17.79 -13.64
CA ARG A 104 -6.10 18.53 -12.52
C ARG A 104 -6.56 18.05 -11.15
N GLN A 105 -7.84 17.69 -10.99
CA GLN A 105 -8.36 17.13 -9.75
C GLN A 105 -7.75 15.76 -9.45
N THR A 106 -7.68 14.87 -10.45
CA THR A 106 -7.01 13.56 -10.32
C THR A 106 -5.52 13.71 -10.02
N ALA A 107 -4.81 14.63 -10.70
CA ALA A 107 -3.42 14.93 -10.41
C ALA A 107 -3.21 15.43 -8.97
N LEU A 108 -4.10 16.28 -8.46
CA LEU A 108 -4.05 16.77 -7.08
C LEU A 108 -4.34 15.68 -6.04
N GLN A 109 -5.27 14.76 -6.31
CA GLN A 109 -5.49 13.61 -5.44
C GLN A 109 -4.24 12.72 -5.39
N ASN A 110 -3.73 12.31 -6.56
CA ASN A 110 -2.55 11.46 -6.65
C ASN A 110 -1.33 12.10 -5.98
N ALA A 111 -1.10 13.40 -6.19
CA ALA A 111 -0.01 14.13 -5.57
C ALA A 111 -0.09 14.13 -4.04
N ARG A 112 -1.29 14.30 -3.46
CA ARG A 112 -1.50 14.22 -2.01
C ARG A 112 -1.19 12.82 -1.47
N GLU A 113 -1.65 11.76 -2.14
CA GLU A 113 -1.38 10.37 -1.77
C GLU A 113 0.11 9.97 -1.90
N ILE A 114 0.83 10.54 -2.86
CA ILE A 114 2.28 10.34 -3.01
C ILE A 114 3.04 11.09 -1.91
N VAL A 115 2.72 12.36 -1.69
CA VAL A 115 3.39 13.19 -0.67
C VAL A 115 3.15 12.65 0.75
N VAL A 116 1.93 12.24 1.09
CA VAL A 116 1.65 11.61 2.41
C VAL A 116 2.48 10.35 2.60
N ARG A 117 2.65 9.52 1.58
CA ARG A 117 3.48 8.31 1.63
C ARG A 117 4.95 8.66 1.90
N GLN A 118 5.52 9.47 1.02
CA GLN A 118 6.94 9.85 1.06
C GLN A 118 7.31 10.67 2.31
N GLU A 119 6.42 11.53 2.80
CA GLU A 119 6.74 12.42 3.92
C GLU A 119 6.24 11.93 5.28
N LEU A 120 5.24 11.04 5.36
CA LEU A 120 4.73 10.54 6.64
C LEU A 120 5.01 9.06 6.85
N TYR A 121 4.80 8.20 5.84
CA TYR A 121 5.02 6.76 6.00
C TYR A 121 6.51 6.40 5.97
N ASP A 122 7.32 7.05 5.13
CA ASP A 122 8.79 6.85 5.15
C ASP A 122 9.46 7.41 6.44
N GLN A 123 8.74 8.19 7.26
CA GLN A 123 9.17 8.63 8.59
C GLN A 123 8.75 7.69 9.72
N ILE A 124 7.89 6.69 9.44
CA ILE A 124 7.63 5.62 10.40
C ILE A 124 8.91 4.78 10.41
N GLU A 125 9.73 4.97 11.45
CA GLU A 125 10.77 4.00 11.77
C GLU A 125 10.07 2.64 11.84
N GLU A 126 10.45 1.71 10.96
CA GLU A 126 10.11 0.31 11.17
C GLU A 126 10.52 0.01 12.61
N PRO A 127 9.60 -0.46 13.49
CA PRO A 127 9.93 -0.71 14.88
C PRO A 127 11.19 -1.58 14.83
N PRO A 128 12.30 -1.14 15.47
CA PRO A 128 13.60 -1.78 15.29
C PRO A 128 13.34 -3.26 15.49
N GLU A 129 13.66 -4.06 14.45
CA GLU A 129 13.15 -5.43 14.33
C GLU A 129 13.11 -6.01 15.71
N GLN A 130 11.93 -6.42 16.18
CA GLN A 130 11.91 -7.25 17.37
C GLN A 130 12.52 -8.60 16.94
N THR A 131 13.86 -8.63 16.86
CA THR A 131 14.65 -9.17 17.95
C THR A 131 13.93 -8.91 19.27
N VAL A 132 12.86 -9.69 19.47
CA VAL A 132 12.78 -10.60 20.62
C VAL A 132 14.22 -10.87 21.03
N ASP A 133 14.54 -10.71 22.30
CA ASP A 133 15.77 -11.24 22.87
C ASP A 133 15.65 -12.77 22.88
N PHE A 134 15.61 -13.31 21.66
CA PHE A 134 15.77 -14.69 21.30
C PHE A 134 17.26 -14.88 21.48
N ASP A 135 17.64 -15.04 22.76
CA ASP A 135 18.91 -15.58 23.21
C ASP A 135 19.25 -16.68 22.22
N PRO A 136 20.14 -16.42 21.25
CA PRO A 136 20.21 -17.28 20.11
C PRO A 136 20.78 -18.58 20.63
N PRO A 137 20.06 -19.72 20.55
CA PRO A 137 20.74 -20.98 20.70
C PRO A 137 21.87 -20.91 19.66
N LEU A 138 23.12 -21.05 20.11
CA LEU A 138 24.36 -20.81 19.34
C LEU A 138 24.59 -21.87 18.24
N HIS A 139 23.53 -22.15 17.51
CA HIS A 139 23.33 -23.20 16.55
C HIS A 139 22.86 -22.50 15.28
N GLN A 140 23.67 -22.60 14.25
CA GLN A 140 23.29 -22.26 12.89
C GLN A 140 21.93 -22.92 12.59
N PRO A 141 21.01 -22.27 11.84
CA PRO A 141 19.76 -22.90 11.46
C PRO A 141 20.09 -24.24 10.80
N LEU A 142 19.61 -25.33 11.43
CA LEU A 142 19.87 -26.68 10.95
C LEU A 142 19.43 -26.74 9.49
N PRO A 143 20.23 -27.29 8.57
CA PRO A 143 19.79 -27.45 7.19
C PRO A 143 18.48 -28.25 7.18
N PRO A 144 17.55 -28.02 6.23
CA PRO A 144 16.25 -28.69 6.22
C PRO A 144 16.34 -30.22 6.34
N SER A 145 17.42 -30.86 5.86
CA SER A 145 17.68 -32.30 6.02
C SER A 145 18.01 -32.78 7.45
N GLN A 146 18.12 -31.88 8.44
CA GLN A 146 18.39 -32.20 9.85
C GLN A 146 17.20 -31.89 10.77
N VAL A 147 16.12 -31.30 10.25
CA VAL A 147 14.87 -31.09 11.00
C VAL A 147 13.93 -32.28 10.70
N PRO A 148 13.35 -32.96 11.71
CA PRO A 148 12.42 -34.08 11.47
C PRO A 148 11.18 -33.66 10.67
N TRP A 149 10.68 -34.51 9.76
CA TRP A 149 9.52 -34.21 8.89
C TRP A 149 8.36 -33.52 9.61
N ASN A 150 8.01 -33.97 10.82
CA ASN A 150 6.84 -33.54 11.58
C ASN A 150 6.91 -32.07 12.05
N LEU A 151 8.09 -31.45 12.02
CA LEU A 151 8.29 -30.03 12.26
C LEU A 151 8.46 -29.23 10.95
N ARG A 152 8.86 -29.88 9.85
CA ARG A 152 9.19 -29.21 8.58
C ARG A 152 7.99 -28.81 7.75
N TRP A 153 6.97 -29.66 7.66
CA TRP A 153 5.82 -29.41 6.77
C TRP A 153 5.01 -28.17 7.14
N ASN A 154 5.04 -27.78 8.42
CA ASN A 154 4.35 -26.59 8.94
C ASN A 154 5.25 -25.33 8.86
N ASP A 155 6.54 -25.42 9.19
CA ASP A 155 7.43 -24.27 9.20
C ASP A 155 7.84 -23.82 7.79
N VAL A 156 7.42 -22.61 7.40
CA VAL A 156 7.74 -21.98 6.10
C VAL A 156 9.24 -21.94 5.80
N ARG A 157 10.10 -21.97 6.82
CA ARG A 157 11.57 -21.94 6.67
C ARG A 157 12.17 -23.29 6.25
N TYR A 158 11.44 -24.40 6.45
CA TYR A 158 11.94 -25.77 6.26
C TYR A 158 11.07 -26.65 5.35
N ARG A 159 9.86 -26.20 4.99
CA ARG A 159 8.98 -26.92 4.08
C ARG A 159 9.49 -26.90 2.63
N SER A 160 9.25 -27.99 1.91
CA SER A 160 9.47 -28.09 0.46
C SER A 160 8.15 -27.98 -0.29
N GLU A 161 8.13 -27.24 -1.38
CA GLU A 161 6.94 -27.11 -2.25
C GLU A 161 6.54 -28.49 -2.82
N PRO A 162 5.27 -28.91 -2.70
CA PRO A 162 4.80 -30.19 -3.23
C PRO A 162 4.78 -30.15 -4.77
N GLY A 163 5.29 -31.22 -5.40
CA GLY A 163 5.17 -31.39 -6.85
C GLY A 163 3.83 -32.00 -7.27
N GLU A 164 3.49 -31.91 -8.56
CA GLU A 164 2.22 -32.41 -9.15
C GLU A 164 1.85 -33.84 -8.72
N GLN A 165 2.84 -34.74 -8.57
CA GLN A 165 2.62 -36.11 -8.11
C GLN A 165 2.11 -36.19 -6.65
N VAL A 166 2.60 -35.31 -5.77
CA VAL A 166 2.19 -35.22 -4.37
C VAL A 166 0.81 -34.59 -4.26
N GLU A 167 0.52 -33.57 -5.07
CA GLU A 167 -0.81 -32.98 -5.17
C GLU A 167 -1.85 -34.02 -5.63
N ALA A 168 -1.57 -34.74 -6.71
CA ALA A 168 -2.45 -35.81 -7.21
C ALA A 168 -2.66 -36.94 -6.19
N LEU A 169 -1.60 -37.34 -5.45
CA LEU A 169 -1.71 -38.28 -4.35
C LEU A 169 -2.62 -37.74 -3.23
N THR A 170 -2.48 -36.46 -2.90
CA THR A 170 -3.29 -35.79 -1.87
C THR A 170 -4.76 -35.72 -2.26
N GLU A 171 -5.07 -35.39 -3.52
CA GLU A 171 -6.45 -35.41 -4.02
C GLU A 171 -7.05 -36.83 -4.05
N MET A 172 -6.23 -37.85 -4.31
CA MET A 172 -6.66 -39.25 -4.27
C MET A 172 -6.93 -39.74 -2.84
N VAL A 173 -6.10 -39.37 -1.87
CA VAL A 173 -6.21 -39.82 -0.46
C VAL A 173 -7.30 -39.05 0.29
N TRP A 174 -7.39 -37.74 0.09
CA TRP A 174 -8.35 -36.87 0.76
C TRP A 174 -9.20 -36.11 -0.28
N PRO A 175 -10.15 -36.79 -0.95
CA PRO A 175 -10.91 -36.21 -2.05
C PRO A 175 -11.96 -35.19 -1.60
N ALA A 176 -12.21 -34.19 -2.47
CA ALA A 176 -13.37 -33.32 -2.36
C ALA A 176 -14.69 -34.12 -2.57
N PRO A 177 -15.82 -33.71 -1.95
CA PRO A 177 -16.00 -32.53 -1.10
C PRO A 177 -15.67 -32.78 0.39
N ASN A 178 -15.22 -33.99 0.75
CA ASN A 178 -15.05 -34.40 2.15
C ASN A 178 -13.87 -33.72 2.88
N PHE A 179 -12.98 -33.07 2.13
CA PHE A 179 -11.84 -32.33 2.65
C PHE A 179 -11.72 -30.98 1.93
N SER A 180 -11.57 -29.90 2.70
CA SER A 180 -11.46 -28.55 2.16
C SER A 180 -10.23 -28.35 1.27
N VAL A 181 -10.23 -27.30 0.44
CA VAL A 181 -9.07 -26.96 -0.40
C VAL A 181 -7.83 -26.68 0.45
N MET A 182 -7.98 -25.96 1.58
CA MET A 182 -6.86 -25.64 2.46
C MET A 182 -6.32 -26.87 3.21
N PHE A 183 -7.20 -27.81 3.59
CA PHE A 183 -6.78 -29.11 4.10
C PHE A 183 -5.89 -29.83 3.07
N ARG A 184 -6.33 -29.91 1.82
CA ARG A 184 -5.55 -30.57 0.75
C ARG A 184 -4.21 -29.86 0.48
N ILE A 185 -4.16 -28.53 0.53
CA ILE A 185 -2.88 -27.80 0.41
C ILE A 185 -1.92 -28.18 1.54
N LYS A 186 -2.33 -28.09 2.81
CA LYS A 186 -1.49 -28.46 3.97
C LYS A 186 -1.11 -29.95 3.98
N ALA A 187 -2.04 -30.83 3.59
CA ALA A 187 -1.78 -32.25 3.44
C ALA A 187 -0.74 -32.56 2.35
N ALA A 188 -0.66 -31.78 1.27
CA ALA A 188 0.38 -31.94 0.25
C ALA A 188 1.78 -31.61 0.80
N TYR A 189 1.93 -30.54 1.60
CA TYR A 189 3.20 -30.25 2.30
C TYR A 189 3.57 -31.37 3.30
N LEU A 190 2.59 -31.92 4.02
CA LEU A 190 2.78 -33.05 4.92
C LEU A 190 3.29 -34.31 4.19
N LEU A 191 2.66 -34.68 3.06
CA LEU A 191 3.11 -35.80 2.23
C LEU A 191 4.50 -35.54 1.60
N SER A 192 4.79 -34.30 1.21
CA SER A 192 6.12 -33.90 0.71
C SER A 192 7.21 -34.18 1.75
N ALA A 193 7.02 -33.73 2.99
CA ALA A 193 7.98 -33.98 4.08
C ALA A 193 8.14 -35.46 4.44
N LEU A 194 7.07 -36.26 4.37
CA LEU A 194 7.14 -37.71 4.57
C LEU A 194 7.95 -38.42 3.47
N LEU A 195 7.78 -38.02 2.21
CA LEU A 195 8.51 -38.60 1.07
C LEU A 195 10.01 -38.30 1.13
N GLU A 196 10.39 -37.10 1.58
CA GLU A 196 11.80 -36.73 1.78
C GLU A 196 12.49 -37.55 2.87
N ASP A 197 11.79 -37.84 3.97
CA ASP A 197 12.28 -38.75 5.04
C ASP A 197 12.12 -40.24 4.66
N GLN A 198 11.69 -40.56 3.43
CA GLN A 198 11.44 -41.92 2.91
C GLN A 198 10.42 -42.73 3.73
N LEU A 199 9.48 -42.04 4.37
CA LEU A 199 8.44 -42.63 5.18
C LEU A 199 7.25 -43.12 4.34
N PRO A 200 6.48 -44.12 4.84
CA PRO A 200 5.31 -44.60 4.12
C PRO A 200 4.26 -43.48 4.01
N VAL A 201 3.80 -43.25 2.79
CA VAL A 201 2.65 -42.38 2.49
C VAL A 201 1.38 -43.22 2.26
N PRO A 202 0.18 -42.70 2.57
CA PRO A 202 -1.07 -43.37 2.23
C PRO A 202 -1.24 -43.51 0.71
N ASP A 203 -1.73 -44.67 0.27
CA ASP A 203 -1.99 -45.00 -1.15
C ASP A 203 -3.45 -44.76 -1.56
N GLY A 204 -4.32 -44.40 -0.63
CA GLY A 204 -5.72 -44.01 -0.89
C GLY A 204 -6.52 -43.72 0.39
N PRO A 205 -7.81 -43.37 0.27
CA PRO A 205 -8.64 -42.91 1.40
C PRO A 205 -8.88 -43.95 2.50
N GLN A 206 -8.74 -45.24 2.18
CA GLN A 206 -8.94 -46.34 3.14
C GLN A 206 -7.63 -46.77 3.82
N HIS A 207 -6.50 -46.15 3.47
CA HIS A 207 -5.21 -46.48 4.07
C HIS A 207 -5.17 -45.97 5.53
N PRO A 208 -4.74 -46.78 6.52
CA PRO A 208 -4.73 -46.35 7.93
C PRO A 208 -4.02 -45.01 8.17
N LEU A 209 -2.85 -44.82 7.54
CA LEU A 209 -2.09 -43.56 7.64
C LEU A 209 -2.89 -42.32 7.18
N ALA A 210 -3.87 -42.45 6.28
CA ALA A 210 -4.71 -41.31 5.88
C ALA A 210 -5.59 -40.82 7.05
N SER A 211 -5.99 -41.73 7.93
CA SER A 211 -6.74 -41.42 9.16
C SER A 211 -5.83 -40.93 10.28
N ASP A 212 -4.60 -41.46 10.38
CA ASP A 212 -3.62 -41.06 11.41
C ASP A 212 -3.01 -39.67 11.14
N LEU A 213 -2.84 -39.29 9.86
CA LEU A 213 -2.24 -38.03 9.44
C LEU A 213 -3.24 -36.86 9.39
N ALA A 214 -4.52 -37.12 9.11
CA ALA A 214 -5.54 -36.06 9.00
C ALA A 214 -5.68 -35.18 10.27
N PRO A 215 -5.64 -35.72 11.52
CA PRO A 215 -5.64 -34.90 12.73
C PRO A 215 -4.51 -33.87 12.81
N LEU A 216 -3.32 -34.17 12.26
CA LEU A 216 -2.19 -33.24 12.24
C LEU A 216 -2.50 -32.01 11.36
N VAL A 217 -3.09 -32.25 10.18
CA VAL A 217 -3.52 -31.21 9.24
C VAL A 217 -4.67 -30.38 9.84
N TYR A 218 -5.62 -31.01 10.53
CA TYR A 218 -6.71 -30.31 11.20
C TYR A 218 -6.23 -29.43 12.36
N GLU A 219 -5.29 -29.88 13.19
CA GLU A 219 -4.77 -29.06 14.28
C GLU A 219 -4.00 -27.84 13.73
N ASP A 220 -3.22 -28.03 12.67
CA ASP A 220 -2.51 -26.95 11.99
C ASP A 220 -3.46 -25.93 11.31
N LEU A 221 -4.55 -26.39 10.69
CA LEU A 221 -5.62 -25.50 10.21
C LEU A 221 -6.22 -24.66 11.35
N ARG A 222 -6.38 -25.22 12.55
CA ARG A 222 -6.91 -24.49 13.72
C ARG A 222 -5.93 -23.44 14.24
N VAL A 223 -4.63 -23.73 14.25
CA VAL A 223 -3.57 -22.78 14.62
C VAL A 223 -3.60 -21.56 13.68
N ASP A 224 -3.76 -21.80 12.37
CA ASP A 224 -3.88 -20.75 11.35
C ASP A 224 -5.26 -20.05 11.31
N GLY A 225 -6.23 -20.49 12.14
CA GLY A 225 -7.57 -19.90 12.21
C GLY A 225 -8.52 -20.28 11.05
N TYR A 226 -8.20 -21.32 10.27
CA TYR A 226 -9.08 -21.86 9.24
C TYR A 226 -10.21 -22.74 9.83
N PRO A 227 -11.39 -22.79 9.18
CA PRO A 227 -12.45 -23.71 9.57
C PRO A 227 -12.04 -25.16 9.33
N VAL A 228 -12.28 -26.02 10.32
CA VAL A 228 -12.12 -27.47 10.23
C VAL A 228 -13.43 -28.12 9.78
N GLU A 229 -13.71 -27.98 8.48
CA GLU A 229 -14.78 -28.64 7.74
C GLU A 229 -14.21 -29.71 6.78
#